data_AF-A0A8S3H917-F1
#
_entry.id   AF-A0A8S3H917-F1
#
_cell.length_a   1.000
_cell.length_b   1.000
_cell.length_c   1.000
_cell.angle_alpha   90.00
_cell.angle_beta   90.00
_cell.angle_gamma   90.00
#
_symmetry.space_group_name_H-M   'P 1'
#
loop_
_entity.id
_entity.type
_entity.pdbx_description
1 polymer ?
#
loop_
_entity_poly.entity_id
_entity_poly.type
_entity_poly.pdbx_seq_one_letter_code
_entity_poly.pdbx_strand_id
1 'polypeptide(L)'
;MVTLFENPHESSLAMFLLQVFITLIVCKILAKLLSFIRQPQVIGQIIAGIIFGPSILGHTKGWTDAIWPTSSLKIFQLIANLGLIFFMFFLGLELDLQQIKANWKVTIPVACVSIIFPVGIGCAVALWFYQMNEGIETSKTAFILFIASGFGFSAFPVLATLLNSMNLLSEPI
;
A
#
# COMPACT_ATOMS: atom_id res chain seq x y z
N MET A 1 37.84 -14.33 9.61
CA MET A 1 36.56 -13.70 10.01
C MET A 1 36.40 -12.28 9.44
N VAL A 2 37.09 -11.89 8.36
CA VAL A 2 36.87 -10.67 7.57
C VAL A 2 37.43 -10.91 6.15
N THR A 3 36.73 -11.67 5.31
CA THR A 3 37.10 -11.86 3.88
C THR A 3 35.90 -12.12 2.95
N LEU A 4 34.65 -11.87 3.40
CA LEU A 4 33.45 -12.02 2.55
C LEU A 4 32.90 -10.68 2.01
N PHE A 5 33.76 -9.66 1.88
CA PHE A 5 33.37 -8.34 1.35
C PHE A 5 34.02 -7.98 0.01
N GLU A 6 34.58 -8.96 -0.70
CA GLU A 6 35.30 -8.72 -1.96
C GLU A 6 34.42 -8.83 -3.22
N ASN A 7 33.09 -9.02 -3.06
CA ASN A 7 32.14 -9.02 -4.17
C ASN A 7 31.05 -7.94 -4.00
N PRO A 8 30.97 -6.94 -4.90
CA PRO A 8 29.92 -5.90 -4.88
C PRO A 8 28.49 -6.47 -4.90
N HIS A 9 28.32 -7.67 -5.48
CA HIS A 9 27.04 -8.36 -5.57
C HIS A 9 26.61 -9.06 -4.27
N GLU A 10 27.54 -9.61 -3.49
CA GLU A 10 27.21 -10.28 -2.22
C GLU A 10 26.87 -9.26 -1.12
N SER A 11 27.53 -8.10 -1.13
CA SER A 11 27.25 -7.00 -0.19
C SER A 11 25.80 -6.50 -0.33
N SER A 12 25.29 -6.36 -1.55
CA SER A 12 23.92 -5.90 -1.81
C SER A 12 22.85 -6.92 -1.38
N LEU A 13 23.10 -8.22 -1.59
CA LEU A 13 22.18 -9.29 -1.16
C LEU A 13 22.15 -9.44 0.36
N ALA A 14 23.30 -9.39 1.03
CA ALA A 14 23.38 -9.42 2.48
C ALA A 14 22.66 -8.22 3.10
N MET A 15 22.83 -7.02 2.54
CA MET A 15 22.10 -5.82 2.96
C MET A 15 20.59 -5.95 2.73
N PHE A 16 20.16 -6.51 1.59
CA PHE A 16 18.74 -6.77 1.33
C PHE A 16 18.13 -7.74 2.34
N LEU A 17 18.80 -8.86 2.62
CA LEU A 17 18.33 -9.83 3.61
C LEU A 17 18.24 -9.20 5.01
N LEU A 18 19.23 -8.40 5.39
CA LEU A 18 19.22 -7.65 6.64
C LEU A 18 18.03 -6.66 6.69
N GLN A 19 17.75 -5.93 5.61
CA GLN A 19 16.61 -5.02 5.52
C GLN A 19 15.27 -5.74 5.69
N VAL A 20 15.08 -6.86 4.99
CA VAL A 20 13.86 -7.68 5.11
C VAL A 20 13.72 -8.18 6.54
N PHE A 21 14.81 -8.69 7.13
CA PHE A 21 14.80 -9.18 8.51
C PHE A 21 14.41 -8.10 9.52
N ILE A 22 15.04 -6.92 9.45
CA ILE A 22 14.72 -5.77 10.32
C ILE A 22 13.27 -5.33 10.12
N THR A 23 12.82 -5.23 8.86
CA THR A 23 11.45 -4.82 8.53
C THR A 23 10.44 -5.81 9.12
N LEU A 24 10.65 -7.11 8.95
CA LEU A 24 9.76 -8.15 9.48
C LEU A 24 9.70 -8.14 11.01
N ILE A 25 10.84 -7.95 11.68
CA ILE A 25 10.89 -7.86 13.14
C ILE A 25 10.08 -6.66 13.63
N VAL A 26 10.33 -5.48 13.08
CA VAL A 26 9.66 -4.26 13.52
C VAL A 26 8.17 -4.31 13.20
N CYS A 27 7.78 -4.78 12.01
CA CYS A 27 6.38 -5.03 11.68
C CYS A 27 5.70 -5.98 12.69
N LYS A 28 6.35 -7.07 13.10
CA LYS A 28 5.81 -8.00 14.10
C LYS A 28 5.71 -7.39 15.49
N ILE A 29 6.73 -6.64 15.92
CA ILE A 29 6.72 -5.97 17.22
C ILE A 29 5.59 -4.93 17.28
N LEU A 30 5.49 -4.07 16.26
CA LEU A 30 4.44 -3.05 16.19
C LEU A 30 3.06 -3.69 16.07
N ALA A 31 2.88 -4.70 15.22
CA ALA A 31 1.60 -5.41 15.10
C ALA A 31 1.18 -6.04 16.44
N LYS A 32 2.13 -6.63 17.19
CA LYS A 32 1.86 -7.20 18.51
C LYS A 32 1.54 -6.12 19.55
N LEU A 33 2.27 -5.01 19.54
CA LEU A 33 2.01 -3.88 20.43
C LEU A 33 0.62 -3.28 20.16
N LEU A 34 0.27 -3.09 18.89
CA LEU A 34 -1.04 -2.57 18.50
C LEU A 34 -2.18 -3.57 18.75
N SER A 35 -1.91 -4.88 18.63
CA SER A 35 -2.90 -5.89 18.99
C SER A 35 -3.29 -5.84 20.47
N PHE A 36 -2.40 -5.36 21.35
CA PHE A 36 -2.73 -5.15 22.77
C PHE A 36 -3.81 -4.06 22.94
N ILE A 37 -3.85 -3.09 22.02
CA ILE A 37 -4.83 -2.00 21.97
C ILE A 37 -6.03 -2.38 21.08
N ARG A 38 -6.21 -3.67 20.76
CA ARG A 38 -7.28 -4.21 19.88
C ARG A 38 -7.28 -3.61 18.47
N GLN A 39 -6.15 -3.13 17.99
CA GLN A 39 -6.01 -2.68 16.61
C GLN A 39 -5.66 -3.88 15.70
N PRO A 40 -6.25 -3.97 14.49
CA PRO A 40 -5.84 -4.93 13.48
C PRO A 40 -4.34 -4.91 13.21
N GLN A 41 -3.74 -6.09 13.06
CA GLN A 41 -2.29 -6.24 12.87
C GLN A 41 -1.76 -5.47 11.65
N VAL A 42 -2.59 -5.33 10.60
CA VAL A 42 -2.29 -4.59 9.37
C VAL A 42 -1.92 -3.13 9.66
N ILE A 43 -2.56 -2.50 10.65
CA ILE A 43 -2.30 -1.10 11.01
C ILE A 43 -0.87 -0.96 11.57
N GLY A 44 -0.42 -1.91 12.39
CA GLY A 44 0.95 -1.93 12.91
C GLY A 44 2.00 -2.06 11.80
N GLN A 45 1.69 -2.82 10.75
CA GLN A 45 2.56 -2.97 9.58
C GLN A 45 2.64 -1.68 8.75
N ILE A 46 1.50 -0.99 8.55
CA ILE A 46 1.45 0.31 7.86
C ILE A 46 2.28 1.35 8.63
N ILE A 47 2.11 1.44 9.95
CA ILE A 47 2.88 2.36 10.80
C ILE A 47 4.37 2.04 10.73
N ALA A 48 4.77 0.77 10.80
CA ALA A 48 6.16 0.36 10.62
C ALA A 48 6.71 0.84 9.27
N GLY A 49 5.93 0.69 8.20
CA GLY A 49 6.28 1.21 6.87
C GLY A 49 6.44 2.74 6.83
N ILE A 50 5.58 3.49 7.52
CA ILE A 50 5.68 4.96 7.61
C ILE A 50 6.94 5.38 8.40
N ILE A 51 7.28 4.65 9.46
CA ILE A 51 8.49 4.89 10.26
C ILE A 51 9.75 4.64 9.42
N PHE A 52 9.80 3.52 8.71
CA PHE A 52 10.92 3.20 7.81
C PHE A 52 10.93 4.00 6.51
N GLY A 53 9.80 4.61 6.16
CA GLY A 53 9.70 5.49 5.02
C GLY A 53 10.48 6.80 5.21
N PRO A 54 10.65 7.55 4.11
CA PRO A 54 11.31 8.86 4.16
C PRO A 54 10.58 9.87 5.06
N SER A 55 9.31 9.62 5.38
CA SER A 55 8.46 10.49 6.20
C SER A 55 8.94 10.69 7.64
N ILE A 56 9.65 9.71 8.23
CA ILE A 56 10.15 9.82 9.62
C ILE A 56 11.67 9.65 9.63
N LEU A 57 12.18 8.49 9.21
CA LEU A 57 13.62 8.22 9.24
C LEU A 57 14.40 8.95 8.13
N GLY A 58 13.72 9.40 7.06
CA GLY A 58 14.36 10.20 6.00
C GLY A 58 14.88 11.57 6.44
N HIS A 59 14.42 12.09 7.59
CA HIS A 59 14.89 13.37 8.13
C HIS A 59 16.21 13.25 8.93
N THR A 60 16.61 12.04 9.31
CA THR A 60 17.85 11.82 10.08
C THR A 60 19.01 11.58 9.11
N LYS A 61 19.85 12.61 8.89
CA LYS A 61 21.06 12.53 8.05
C LYS A 61 21.92 11.33 8.46
N GLY A 62 22.11 10.38 7.54
CA GLY A 62 23.02 9.24 7.68
C GLY A 62 22.37 7.87 7.97
N TRP A 63 21.13 7.80 8.44
CA TRP A 63 20.47 6.51 8.74
C TRP A 63 19.95 5.82 7.47
N THR A 64 19.38 6.59 6.56
CA THR A 64 18.86 6.10 5.28
C THR A 64 19.97 5.54 4.39
N ASP A 65 21.14 6.19 4.35
CA ASP A 65 22.27 5.74 3.52
C ASP A 65 22.98 4.51 4.10
N ALA A 66 22.95 4.33 5.42
CA ALA A 66 23.59 3.20 6.10
C ALA A 66 22.76 1.92 6.04
N ILE A 67 21.42 2.01 6.15
CA ILE A 67 20.54 0.83 6.18
C ILE A 67 19.82 0.60 4.84
N TRP A 68 19.57 1.66 4.05
CA TRP A 68 18.88 1.60 2.75
C TRP A 68 19.70 2.17 1.58
N PRO A 69 20.82 1.53 1.20
CA PRO A 69 21.55 1.94 0.01
C PRO A 69 20.70 1.78 -1.26
N THR A 70 20.80 2.73 -2.18
CA THR A 70 19.98 2.84 -3.41
C THR A 70 20.00 1.58 -4.28
N SER A 71 21.11 0.82 -4.29
CA SER A 71 21.22 -0.45 -5.01
C SER A 71 20.32 -1.55 -4.45
N SER A 72 20.23 -1.66 -3.12
CA SER A 72 19.40 -2.66 -2.43
C SER A 72 17.91 -2.31 -2.46
N LEU A 73 17.58 -1.01 -2.42
CA LEU A 73 16.21 -0.50 -2.48
C LEU A 73 15.49 -0.93 -3.77
N LYS A 74 16.18 -0.94 -4.90
CA LYS A 74 15.60 -1.39 -6.18
C LYS A 74 15.17 -2.86 -6.13
N ILE A 75 16.02 -3.72 -5.58
CA ILE A 75 15.72 -5.16 -5.41
C ILE A 75 14.57 -5.34 -4.42
N PHE A 76 14.57 -4.59 -3.32
CA PHE A 76 13.50 -4.61 -2.34
C PHE A 76 12.15 -4.20 -2.94
N GLN A 77 12.11 -3.11 -3.71
CA GLN A 77 10.89 -2.67 -4.39
C GLN A 77 10.39 -3.69 -5.42
N LEU A 78 11.29 -4.31 -6.18
CA LEU A 78 10.91 -5.36 -7.13
C LEU A 78 10.23 -6.53 -6.43
N ILE A 79 10.83 -7.02 -5.33
CA ILE A 79 10.28 -8.13 -4.55
C ILE A 79 8.98 -7.73 -3.85
N ALA A 80 8.87 -6.52 -3.33
CA ALA A 80 7.65 -6.00 -2.71
C ALA A 80 6.50 -5.91 -3.74
N ASN A 81 6.78 -5.43 -4.96
CA ASN A 81 5.80 -5.37 -6.03
C ASN A 81 5.36 -6.76 -6.49
N LEU A 82 6.31 -7.71 -6.60
CA LEU A 82 5.98 -9.11 -6.88
C LEU A 82 5.11 -9.70 -5.78
N GLY A 83 5.45 -9.47 -4.50
CA GLY A 83 4.66 -9.88 -3.36
C GLY A 83 3.23 -9.33 -3.39
N LEU A 84 3.08 -8.05 -3.75
CA LEU A 84 1.76 -7.41 -3.92
C LEU A 84 0.96 -8.04 -5.07
N ILE A 85 1.60 -8.33 -6.21
CA ILE A 85 0.96 -9.02 -7.34
C ILE A 85 0.49 -10.41 -6.93
N PHE A 86 1.35 -11.21 -6.28
CA PHE A 86 0.97 -12.53 -5.79
C PHE A 86 -0.15 -12.45 -4.75
N PHE A 87 -0.10 -11.47 -3.85
CA PHE A 87 -1.15 -11.22 -2.87
C PHE A 87 -2.50 -10.91 -3.54
N MET A 88 -2.51 -10.02 -4.54
CA MET A 88 -3.70 -9.73 -5.35
C MET A 88 -4.21 -10.92 -6.13
N PHE A 89 -3.32 -11.76 -6.63
CA PHE A 89 -3.68 -13.00 -7.30
C PHE A 89 -4.37 -13.98 -6.35
N PHE A 90 -3.79 -14.25 -5.17
CA PHE A 90 -4.41 -15.12 -4.17
C PHE A 90 -5.74 -14.56 -3.68
N LEU A 91 -5.81 -13.26 -3.44
CA LEU A 91 -7.05 -12.62 -3.05
C LEU A 91 -8.14 -12.79 -4.13
N GLY A 92 -7.77 -12.69 -5.40
CA GLY A 92 -8.67 -12.96 -6.52
C GLY A 92 -9.14 -14.42 -6.61
N LEU A 93 -8.32 -15.39 -6.19
CA LEU A 93 -8.69 -16.81 -6.11
C LEU A 93 -9.65 -17.11 -4.95
N GLU A 94 -9.60 -16.32 -3.87
CA GLU A 94 -10.49 -16.45 -2.72
C GLU A 94 -11.87 -15.81 -2.95
N LEU A 95 -12.02 -14.97 -3.99
CA LEU A 95 -13.28 -14.35 -4.35
C LEU A 95 -14.29 -15.36 -4.93
N ASP A 96 -15.46 -15.48 -4.30
CA ASP A 96 -16.57 -16.30 -4.78
C ASP A 96 -17.29 -15.65 -5.97
N LEU A 97 -16.89 -16.02 -7.19
CA LEU A 97 -17.49 -15.55 -8.43
C LEU A 97 -18.95 -16.03 -8.60
N GLN A 98 -19.35 -17.13 -7.97
CA GLN A 98 -20.72 -17.65 -8.09
C GLN A 98 -21.70 -16.75 -7.35
N GLN A 99 -21.33 -16.28 -6.15
CA GLN A 99 -22.13 -15.31 -5.40
C GLN A 99 -22.26 -13.97 -6.14
N ILE A 100 -21.17 -13.49 -6.74
CA ILE A 100 -21.20 -12.27 -7.56
C ILE A 100 -22.16 -12.44 -8.74
N LYS A 101 -22.11 -13.59 -9.42
CA LYS A 101 -23.00 -13.88 -10.56
C LYS A 101 -24.46 -14.05 -10.14
N ALA A 102 -24.74 -14.65 -8.97
CA ALA A 102 -26.08 -14.80 -8.45
C ALA A 102 -26.74 -13.44 -8.19
N ASN A 103 -25.98 -12.48 -7.66
CA ASN A 103 -26.47 -11.16 -7.27
C ASN A 103 -26.13 -10.04 -8.28
N TRP A 104 -25.79 -10.38 -9.53
CA TRP A 104 -25.24 -9.43 -10.51
C TRP A 104 -26.08 -8.17 -10.73
N LYS A 105 -27.42 -8.29 -10.67
CA LYS A 105 -28.34 -7.16 -10.84
C LYS A 105 -28.20 -6.10 -9.75
N VAL A 106 -27.76 -6.48 -8.55
CA VAL A 106 -27.53 -5.57 -7.43
C VAL A 106 -26.06 -5.19 -7.37
N THR A 107 -25.15 -6.16 -7.56
CA THR A 107 -23.70 -5.94 -7.46
C THR A 107 -23.18 -4.96 -8.51
N ILE A 108 -23.61 -5.06 -9.77
CA ILE A 108 -23.08 -4.20 -10.85
C ILE A 108 -23.47 -2.72 -10.63
N PRO A 109 -24.75 -2.36 -10.41
CA PRO A 109 -25.10 -0.96 -10.15
C PRO A 109 -24.39 -0.39 -8.92
N VAL A 110 -24.30 -1.16 -7.83
CA VAL A 110 -23.61 -0.71 -6.61
C VAL A 110 -22.13 -0.48 -6.88
N ALA A 111 -21.46 -1.38 -7.61
CA ALA A 111 -20.07 -1.21 -8.01
C ALA A 111 -19.88 0.02 -8.91
N CYS A 112 -20.73 0.23 -9.91
CA CYS A 112 -20.67 1.39 -10.79
C CYS A 112 -20.86 2.70 -10.02
N VAL A 113 -21.87 2.77 -9.14
CA VAL A 113 -22.10 3.96 -8.30
C VAL A 113 -20.91 4.21 -7.38
N SER A 114 -20.35 3.16 -6.78
CA SER A 114 -19.19 3.29 -5.88
C SER A 114 -17.93 3.81 -6.55
N ILE A 115 -17.82 3.73 -7.88
CA ILE A 115 -16.70 4.26 -8.66
C ILE A 115 -17.05 5.63 -9.23
N ILE A 116 -18.21 5.76 -9.88
CA ILE A 116 -18.63 7.00 -10.55
C ILE A 116 -18.80 8.13 -9.53
N PHE A 117 -19.31 7.83 -8.34
CA PHE A 117 -19.58 8.84 -7.33
C PHE A 117 -18.29 9.47 -6.77
N PRO A 118 -17.30 8.72 -6.23
CA PRO A 118 -16.03 9.31 -5.79
C PRO A 118 -15.24 9.97 -6.92
N VAL A 119 -15.20 9.38 -8.12
CA VAL A 119 -14.54 9.98 -9.29
C VAL A 119 -15.20 11.30 -9.69
N GLY A 120 -16.54 11.35 -9.70
CA GLY A 120 -17.30 12.56 -9.98
C GLY A 120 -17.01 13.67 -8.95
N ILE A 121 -16.95 13.31 -7.67
CA ILE A 121 -16.52 14.24 -6.60
C ILE A 121 -15.08 14.71 -6.83
N GLY A 122 -14.16 13.80 -7.16
CA GLY A 122 -12.77 14.13 -7.47
C GLY A 122 -12.66 15.13 -8.63
N CYS A 123 -13.43 14.95 -9.70
CA CYS A 123 -13.52 15.90 -10.80
C CYS A 123 -14.06 17.27 -10.36
N ALA A 124 -15.11 17.30 -9.55
CA ALA A 124 -15.71 18.53 -9.04
C ALA A 124 -14.73 19.31 -8.14
N VAL A 125 -14.06 18.61 -7.22
CA VAL A 125 -13.02 19.18 -6.34
C VAL A 125 -11.85 19.70 -7.17
N ALA A 126 -11.41 18.96 -8.20
CA ALA A 126 -10.34 19.39 -9.08
C ALA A 126 -10.68 20.67 -9.85
N LEU A 127 -11.91 20.78 -10.37
CA LEU A 127 -12.39 21.98 -11.05
C LEU A 127 -12.48 23.17 -10.10
N TRP A 128 -13.01 22.97 -8.91
CA TRP A 128 -13.12 24.01 -7.89
C TRP A 128 -11.73 24.53 -7.48
N PHE A 129 -10.78 23.63 -7.24
CA PHE A 129 -9.42 23.99 -6.86
C PHE A 129 -8.65 24.68 -8.00
N TYR A 130 -8.86 24.25 -9.25
CA TYR A 130 -8.25 24.87 -10.43
C TYR A 130 -8.77 26.28 -10.68
N GLN A 131 -10.04 26.56 -10.37
CA GLN A 131 -10.61 27.90 -10.50
C GLN A 131 -10.14 28.86 -9.39
N MET A 132 -9.87 28.35 -8.19
CA MET A 132 -9.46 29.18 -7.05
C MET A 132 -7.97 29.52 -7.05
N ASN A 133 -7.15 28.77 -7.79
CA ASN A 133 -5.70 28.95 -7.86
C ASN A 133 -5.25 29.25 -9.30
N GLU A 134 -4.97 30.52 -9.59
CA GLU A 134 -4.45 30.97 -10.89
C GLU A 134 -2.98 30.56 -11.14
N GLY A 135 -2.29 29.97 -10.16
CA GLY A 135 -0.88 29.58 -10.24
C GLY A 135 -0.59 28.15 -10.71
N ILE A 136 -1.59 27.41 -11.23
CA ILE A 136 -1.37 26.03 -11.69
C ILE A 136 -0.91 26.02 -13.16
N GLU A 137 0.38 25.82 -13.39
CA GLU A 137 0.98 25.74 -14.74
C GLU A 137 0.68 24.43 -15.50
N THR A 138 -0.07 23.50 -14.89
CA THR A 138 -0.37 22.20 -15.48
C THR A 138 -1.63 22.26 -16.35
N SER A 139 -1.67 21.48 -17.43
CA SER A 139 -2.89 21.31 -18.24
C SER A 139 -4.08 20.92 -17.35
N LYS A 140 -5.17 21.70 -17.46
CA LYS A 140 -6.42 21.49 -16.73
C LYS A 140 -6.90 20.03 -16.77
N THR A 141 -6.79 19.39 -17.94
CA THR A 141 -7.19 17.99 -18.12
C THR A 141 -6.31 17.04 -17.33
N ALA A 142 -4.99 17.24 -17.32
CA ALA A 142 -4.07 16.41 -16.54
C ALA A 142 -4.31 16.56 -15.03
N PHE A 143 -4.55 17.79 -14.56
CA PHE A 143 -4.88 18.05 -13.16
C PHE A 143 -6.18 17.35 -12.72
N ILE A 144 -7.24 17.48 -13.52
CA ILE A 144 -8.52 16.83 -13.23
C ILE A 144 -8.38 15.31 -13.22
N LEU A 145 -7.72 14.73 -14.23
CA LEU A 145 -7.52 13.28 -14.30
C LEU A 145 -6.68 12.76 -13.14
N PHE A 146 -5.67 13.51 -12.71
CA PHE A 146 -4.83 13.14 -11.58
C PHE A 146 -5.63 13.06 -10.28
N ILE A 147 -6.39 14.12 -9.95
CA ILE A 147 -7.21 14.16 -8.74
C ILE A 147 -8.35 13.13 -8.81
N ALA A 148 -9.06 13.05 -9.93
CA ALA A 148 -10.16 12.11 -10.12
C ALA A 148 -9.70 10.64 -10.01
N SER A 149 -8.53 10.32 -10.56
CA SER A 149 -7.90 8.99 -10.43
C SER A 149 -7.58 8.65 -8.97
N GLY A 150 -7.04 9.61 -8.22
CA GLY A 150 -6.77 9.44 -6.78
C GLY A 150 -8.02 9.11 -5.96
N PHE A 151 -9.17 9.68 -6.30
CA PHE A 151 -10.45 9.38 -5.67
C PHE A 151 -11.10 8.08 -6.16
N GLY A 152 -10.74 7.61 -7.36
CA GLY A 152 -11.30 6.41 -7.97
C GLY A 152 -10.65 5.10 -7.54
N PHE A 153 -9.41 5.15 -7.03
CA PHE A 153 -8.71 3.94 -6.58
C PHE A 153 -9.12 3.54 -5.16
N SER A 154 -9.61 2.30 -5.02
CA SER A 154 -9.83 1.68 -3.71
C SER A 154 -8.67 0.74 -3.36
N ALA A 155 -8.18 0.82 -2.11
CA ALA A 155 -7.15 -0.08 -1.61
C ALA A 155 -7.76 -1.42 -1.13
N PHE A 156 -8.39 -2.16 -2.05
CA PHE A 156 -8.97 -3.48 -1.81
C PHE A 156 -8.05 -4.47 -1.05
N PRO A 157 -6.74 -4.58 -1.37
CA PRO A 157 -5.79 -5.37 -0.58
C PRO A 157 -5.88 -5.20 0.93
N VAL A 158 -5.94 -3.93 1.35
CA VAL A 158 -5.93 -3.58 2.76
C VAL A 158 -7.29 -3.91 3.37
N LEU A 159 -8.38 -3.58 2.67
CA LEU A 159 -9.75 -3.91 3.10
C LEU A 159 -9.92 -5.41 3.34
N ALA A 160 -9.51 -6.25 2.38
CA ALA A 160 -9.64 -7.70 2.51
C ALA A 160 -8.85 -8.26 3.70
N THR A 161 -7.62 -7.78 3.89
CA THR A 161 -6.81 -8.18 5.04
C THR A 161 -7.42 -7.71 6.36
N LEU A 162 -8.03 -6.52 6.39
CA LEU A 162 -8.75 -6.01 7.55
C LEU A 162 -9.98 -6.85 7.87
N LEU A 163 -10.82 -7.15 6.88
CA LEU A 163 -12.02 -7.99 7.05
C LEU A 163 -11.67 -9.38 7.59
N ASN A 164 -10.63 -10.01 7.02
CA ASN A 164 -10.12 -11.29 7.51
C ASN A 164 -9.59 -11.17 8.96
N SER A 165 -8.87 -10.09 9.27
CA SER A 165 -8.33 -9.88 10.62
C SER A 165 -9.39 -9.61 11.70
N MET A 166 -10.56 -9.10 11.30
CA MET A 166 -11.67 -8.82 12.22
C MET A 166 -12.62 -10.02 12.41
N ASN A 167 -12.37 -11.14 11.73
CA ASN A 167 -13.19 -12.34 11.79
C ASN A 167 -14.69 -12.10 11.49
N LEU A 168 -15.01 -11.05 10.72
CA LEU A 168 -16.39 -10.67 10.37
C LEU A 168 -16.98 -11.51 9.22
N LEU A 169 -16.29 -12.57 8.80
CA LEU A 169 -16.77 -13.51 7.78
C LEU A 169 -17.62 -14.65 8.37
N SER A 170 -17.83 -14.67 9.69
CA SER A 170 -18.52 -15.76 10.41
C SER A 170 -19.97 -15.50 10.80
N GLU A 171 -20.46 -14.25 10.73
CA GLU A 171 -21.86 -13.93 11.04
C GLU A 171 -22.59 -13.50 9.77
N PRO A 172 -23.46 -14.37 9.19
CA PRO A 172 -24.39 -13.94 8.16
C PRO A 172 -25.43 -13.02 8.81
N ILE A 173 -25.58 -11.82 8.25
CA ILE A 173 -26.72 -10.92 8.50
C ILE A 173 -27.95 -11.43 7.76
#